data_AF-A0A5Y0S7L7-F1
#
_entry.id   AF-A0A5Y0S7L7-F1
#
_cell.length_a   1.000
_cell.length_b   1.000
_cell.length_c   1.000
_cell.angle_alpha   90.00
_cell.angle_beta   90.00
_cell.angle_gamma   90.00
#
_symmetry.space_group_name_H-M   'P 1'
#
loop_
_entity.id
_entity.type
_entity.pdbx_description
1 polymer ?
#
loop_
_entity_poly.entity_id
_entity_poly.type
_entity_poly.pdbx_seq_one_letter_code
_entity_poly.pdbx_strand_id
1 'polypeptide(L)'
;MSEVNFEALGRCQYLKEEIKRLHDKRDKLFYSIKHGYPEYTVSPEAVIHYYDSRMLRAVVDDLDDTNMQLISAVEEYNKWAKEVNQPLIKIIKDHRFD
;
A
#
# COMPACT_ATOMS: atom_id res chain seq x y z
N MET A 1 -16.14 -28.21 23.01
CA MET A 1 -15.41 -27.99 21.75
C MET A 1 -15.93 -26.69 21.18
N SER A 2 -15.10 -25.65 21.05
CA SER A 2 -15.52 -24.44 20.35
C SER A 2 -15.74 -24.79 18.88
N GLU A 3 -16.93 -24.50 18.38
CA GLU A 3 -17.27 -24.67 16.96
C GLU A 3 -16.27 -23.87 16.12
N VAL A 4 -15.61 -24.53 15.16
CA VAL A 4 -14.64 -23.87 14.30
C VAL A 4 -15.38 -22.86 13.42
N ASN A 5 -15.06 -21.57 13.55
CA ASN A 5 -15.67 -20.53 12.72
C ASN A 5 -15.04 -20.55 11.31
N PHE A 6 -15.60 -21.38 10.43
CA PHE A 6 -15.14 -21.54 9.05
C PHE A 6 -15.30 -20.28 8.19
N GLU A 7 -16.29 -19.43 8.49
CA GLU A 7 -16.45 -18.14 7.82
C GLU A 7 -15.26 -17.22 8.14
N ALA A 8 -14.91 -17.09 9.42
CA ALA A 8 -13.76 -16.29 9.84
C ALA A 8 -12.45 -16.80 9.23
N LEU A 9 -12.27 -18.12 9.10
CA LEU A 9 -11.11 -18.71 8.38
C LEU A 9 -11.09 -18.30 6.91
N GLY A 10 -12.23 -18.40 6.21
CA GLY A 10 -12.36 -18.00 4.81
C GLY A 10 -12.10 -16.51 4.60
N ARG A 11 -12.66 -15.65 5.47
CA ARG A 11 -12.42 -14.20 5.46
C ARG A 11 -10.95 -13.87 5.67
N CYS A 12 -10.30 -14.51 6.64
CA CYS A 12 -8.87 -14.34 6.87
C CYS A 12 -8.02 -14.72 5.65
N GLN A 13 -8.36 -15.80 4.95
CA GLN A 13 -7.64 -16.23 3.75
C GLN A 13 -7.79 -15.20 2.62
N TYR A 14 -9.03 -14.79 2.33
CA TYR A 14 -9.30 -13.77 1.32
C TYR A 14 -8.57 -12.45 1.61
N LEU A 15 -8.66 -11.96 2.85
CA LEU A 15 -8.03 -10.70 3.25
C LEU A 15 -6.50 -10.78 3.17
N LYS A 16 -5.87 -11.94 3.44
CA LYS A 16 -4.42 -12.09 3.24
C LYS A 16 -4.00 -11.91 1.79
N GLU A 17 -4.77 -12.46 0.86
CA GLU A 17 -4.50 -12.31 -0.58
C GLU A 17 -4.68 -10.85 -1.01
N GLU A 18 -5.72 -10.19 -0.51
CA GLU A 18 -6.00 -8.79 -0.80
C GLU A 18 -4.93 -7.85 -0.22
N ILE A 19 -4.51 -8.08 1.03
CA ILE A 19 -3.41 -7.34 1.68
C ILE A 19 -2.13 -7.47 0.85
N LYS A 20 -1.80 -8.67 0.37
CA LYS A 20 -0.63 -8.89 -0.49
C LYS A 20 -0.74 -8.10 -1.79
N ARG A 21 -1.91 -8.15 -2.45
CA ARG A 21 -2.15 -7.41 -3.70
C ARG A 21 -2.01 -5.90 -3.52
N LEU A 22 -2.58 -5.35 -2.45
CA LEU A 22 -2.52 -3.93 -2.12
C LEU A 22 -1.10 -3.51 -1.74
N HIS A 23 -0.36 -4.34 -1.00
CA HIS A 23 1.05 -4.13 -0.71
C HIS A 23 1.89 -4.05 -1.98
N ASP A 24 1.75 -5.03 -2.88
CA ASP A 24 2.48 -5.06 -4.15
C ASP A 24 2.12 -3.86 -5.05
N LYS A 25 0.85 -3.42 -5.04
CA LYS A 25 0.42 -2.21 -5.76
C LYS A 25 1.11 -0.96 -5.20
N ARG A 26 1.11 -0.80 -3.87
CA ARG A 26 1.74 0.34 -3.19
C ARG A 26 3.22 0.43 -3.52
N ASP A 27 3.93 -0.68 -3.45
CA ASP A 27 5.37 -0.73 -3.71
C ASP A 27 5.70 -0.36 -5.17
N LYS A 28 4.85 -0.76 -6.14
CA LYS A 28 4.97 -0.32 -7.54
C LYS A 28 4.77 1.18 -7.70
N LEU A 29 3.79 1.77 -7.01
CA LEU A 29 3.56 3.22 -7.06
C LEU A 29 4.75 3.99 -6.48
N PHE A 30 5.31 3.54 -5.35
CA PHE A 30 6.53 4.12 -4.80
C PHE A 30 7.72 4.03 -5.76
N TYR A 31 7.88 2.88 -6.43
CA TYR A 31 8.92 2.72 -7.46
C TYR A 31 8.71 3.71 -8.62
N SER A 32 7.47 3.88 -9.09
CA SER A 32 7.14 4.85 -10.13
C SER A 32 7.43 6.29 -9.71
N ILE A 33 7.16 6.68 -8.47
CA ILE A 33 7.51 8.02 -7.96
C ILE A 33 9.04 8.19 -7.93
N LYS A 34 9.76 7.21 -7.35
CA LYS A 34 11.22 7.28 -7.19
C LYS A 34 11.96 7.38 -8.52
N HIS A 35 11.49 6.67 -9.55
CA HIS A 35 12.15 6.60 -10.86
C HIS A 35 11.47 7.47 -11.93
N GLY A 36 10.36 8.13 -11.60
CA GLY A 36 9.60 8.98 -12.52
C GLY A 36 10.25 10.34 -12.77
N TYR A 37 11.23 10.74 -11.95
CA TYR A 37 12.07 11.90 -12.19
C TYR A 37 13.51 11.46 -12.46
N PRO A 38 13.91 11.27 -13.72
CA PRO A 38 15.29 10.92 -14.05
C PRO A 38 16.27 12.03 -13.63
N GLU A 39 17.36 11.63 -12.98
CA GLU A 39 18.49 12.51 -12.72
C GLU A 39 19.23 12.79 -14.03
N TYR A 40 18.90 13.91 -14.65
CA TYR A 40 19.57 14.35 -15.86
C TYR A 40 20.87 15.08 -15.51
N THR A 41 22.00 14.56 -15.98
CA THR A 41 23.32 15.22 -15.91
C THR A 41 23.57 16.07 -17.16
N VAL A 42 22.60 16.90 -17.55
CA VAL A 42 22.74 17.87 -18.66
C VAL A 42 22.76 19.30 -18.14
N SER A 43 23.56 20.15 -18.81
CA SER A 43 23.61 21.57 -18.45
C SER A 43 22.22 22.21 -18.66
N PRO A 44 21.69 22.92 -17.65
CA PRO A 44 20.42 23.64 -17.78
C PRO A 44 20.47 24.76 -18.84
N GLU A 45 21.65 25.14 -19.31
CA GLU A 45 21.83 26.11 -20.40
C GLU A 45 21.58 25.50 -21.78
N ALA A 46 21.65 24.17 -21.89
CA ALA A 46 21.49 23.42 -23.14
C ALA A 46 20.16 22.66 -23.23
N VAL A 47 19.67 22.13 -22.10
CA VAL A 47 18.44 21.32 -22.06
C VAL A 47 17.64 21.62 -20.79
N ILE A 48 16.36 21.96 -20.98
CA ILE A 48 15.37 22.04 -19.90
C ILE A 48 14.36 20.91 -20.10
N HIS A 49 14.19 20.07 -19.10
CA HIS A 49 13.21 18.99 -19.10
C HIS A 49 11.87 19.50 -18.58
N TYR A 50 10.80 19.25 -19.34
CA TYR A 50 9.44 19.48 -18.86
C TYR A 50 8.99 18.29 -18.01
N TYR A 51 8.52 18.57 -16.80
CA TYR A 51 7.94 17.59 -15.91
C TYR A 51 6.43 17.79 -15.79
N ASP A 52 5.64 16.79 -16.21
CA ASP A 52 4.19 16.84 -16.03
C ASP A 52 3.81 16.49 -14.59
N SER A 53 3.72 17.52 -13.76
CA SER A 53 3.33 17.39 -12.35
C SER A 53 1.93 16.79 -12.14
N ARG A 54 1.06 16.77 -13.17
CA ARG A 54 -0.26 16.12 -13.07
C ARG A 54 -0.14 14.60 -13.01
N MET A 55 0.85 14.03 -13.71
CA MET A 55 1.11 12.59 -13.64
C MET A 55 1.62 12.21 -12.25
N LEU A 56 2.51 13.01 -11.67
CA LEU A 56 2.97 12.79 -10.29
C LEU A 56 1.81 12.82 -9.30
N ARG A 57 0.95 13.84 -9.42
CA ARG A 57 -0.22 13.97 -8.54
C ARG A 57 -1.13 12.75 -8.63
N ALA A 58 -1.45 12.29 -9.84
CA ALA A 58 -2.27 11.10 -10.02
C ALA A 58 -1.66 9.85 -9.35
N VAL A 59 -0.34 9.66 -9.42
CA VAL A 59 0.34 8.54 -8.77
C VAL A 59 0.33 8.67 -7.23
N VAL A 60 0.44 9.90 -6.72
CA VAL A 60 0.34 10.18 -5.27
C VAL A 60 -1.08 9.93 -4.77
N ASP A 61 -2.10 10.39 -5.49
CA ASP A 61 -3.50 10.15 -5.14
C ASP A 61 -3.81 8.64 -5.11
N ASP A 62 -3.35 7.89 -6.13
CA ASP A 62 -3.46 6.43 -6.18
C ASP A 62 -2.74 5.72 -5.03
N LEU A 63 -1.62 6.29 -4.57
CA LEU A 63 -0.83 5.77 -3.46
C LEU A 63 -1.59 5.95 -2.15
N ASP A 64 -2.18 7.12 -1.92
CA ASP A 64 -2.98 7.42 -0.74
C ASP A 64 -4.22 6.51 -0.67
N ASP A 65 -4.93 6.35 -1.79
CA ASP A 65 -6.06 5.42 -1.90
C ASP A 65 -5.65 3.98 -1.60
N THR A 66 -4.51 3.53 -2.16
CA THR A 66 -4.00 2.18 -1.92
C THR A 66 -3.59 1.98 -0.46
N ASN A 67 -3.01 3.00 0.18
CA ASN A 67 -2.66 2.96 1.60
C ASN A 67 -3.91 2.85 2.49
N MET A 68 -4.94 3.67 2.23
CA MET A 68 -6.21 3.60 2.97
C MET A 68 -6.85 2.21 2.86
N GLN A 69 -6.92 1.66 1.64
CA GLN A 69 -7.44 0.31 1.40
C GLN A 69 -6.63 -0.76 2.14
N LEU A 70 -5.29 -0.67 2.11
CA LEU A 70 -4.41 -1.62 2.78
C LEU A 70 -4.62 -1.61 4.30
N ILE A 71 -4.70 -0.42 4.90
CA ILE A 71 -4.97 -0.28 6.33
C ILE A 71 -6.34 -0.86 6.69
N SER A 72 -7.38 -0.50 5.92
CA SER A 72 -8.73 -1.02 6.13
C SER A 72 -8.77 -2.55 6.04
N ALA A 73 -8.09 -3.16 5.06
CA ALA A 73 -8.03 -4.61 4.90
C ALA A 73 -7.30 -5.30 6.07
N VAL A 74 -6.23 -4.70 6.59
CA VAL A 74 -5.51 -5.19 7.78
C VAL A 74 -6.38 -5.12 9.03
N GLU A 75 -7.12 -4.03 9.22
CA GLU A 75 -8.04 -3.86 10.34
C GLU A 75 -9.18 -4.89 10.29
N GLU A 76 -9.76 -5.10 9.10
CA GLU A 76 -10.78 -6.14 8.90
C GLU A 76 -10.22 -7.54 9.15
N TYR A 77 -9.02 -7.85 8.64
CA TYR A 77 -8.36 -9.13 8.90
C TYR A 77 -8.18 -9.35 10.40
N ASN A 78 -7.70 -8.34 11.12
CA ASN A 78 -7.47 -8.42 12.55
C ASN A 78 -8.75 -8.61 13.37
N LYS A 79 -9.91 -8.19 12.85
CA LYS A 79 -11.21 -8.47 13.47
C LYS A 79 -11.52 -9.97 13.39
N TRP A 80 -11.45 -10.55 12.19
CA TRP A 80 -11.74 -11.97 11.97
C TRP A 80 -10.70 -12.90 12.60
N ALA A 81 -9.42 -12.51 12.56
CA ALA A 81 -8.32 -13.29 13.12
C ALA A 81 -8.48 -13.57 14.62
N LYS A 82 -9.10 -12.65 15.37
CA LYS A 82 -9.42 -12.84 16.80
C LYS A 82 -10.42 -13.97 17.04
N GLU A 83 -11.36 -14.17 16.14
CA GLU A 83 -12.41 -15.20 16.27
C GLU A 83 -11.86 -16.62 16.05
N VAL A 84 -10.72 -16.74 15.36
CA VAL A 84 -10.09 -18.01 14.99
C VAL A 84 -8.68 -18.17 15.55
N ASN A 85 -8.29 -17.33 16.53
CA ASN A 85 -6.95 -17.32 17.15
C ASN A 85 -5.79 -17.27 16.14
N GLN A 86 -5.95 -16.56 15.02
CA GLN A 86 -4.88 -16.31 14.07
C GLN A 86 -3.99 -15.14 14.51
N PRO A 87 -2.69 -15.12 14.13
CA PRO A 87 -1.81 -13.99 14.41
C PRO A 87 -2.34 -12.70 13.81
N LEU A 88 -2.32 -11.63 14.62
CA LEU A 88 -2.69 -10.28 14.21
C LEU A 88 -1.54 -9.61 13.47
N ILE A 89 -1.87 -8.80 12.47
CA ILE A 89 -0.94 -7.96 11.73
C ILE A 89 -0.79 -6.62 12.47
N LYS A 90 0.45 -6.21 12.75
CA LYS A 90 0.74 -4.91 13.37
C LYS A 90 0.86 -3.83 12.31
N ILE A 91 0.20 -2.69 12.54
CA ILE A 91 0.37 -1.48 11.74
C ILE A 91 1.41 -0.61 12.44
N ILE A 92 2.48 -0.25 11.72
CA ILE A 92 3.51 0.68 12.20
C ILE A 92 3.32 2.00 11.46
N LYS A 93 3.17 3.10 12.21
CA LYS A 93 3.09 4.45 11.66
C LYS A 93 4.45 5.11 11.82
N ASP A 94 5.18 5.22 10.72
CA ASP A 94 6.44 5.97 10.65
C ASP A 94 6.11 7.42 10.24
N HIS A 95 6.33 8.38 11.15
CA HIS A 95 6.31 9.80 10.84
C HIS A 95 7.75 10.25 10.60
N ARG A 96 8.16 10.40 9.33
CA ARG A 96 9.51 10.85 8.96
C ARG A 96 9.56 12.29 8.44
N PHE A 97 8.43 13.00 8.47
CA PHE A 97 8.29 14.37 7.94
C PHE A 97 7.61 15.32 8.94
N ASP A 98 7.82 15.08 10.24
CA ASP A 98 7.45 16.02 11.30
C ASP A 98 8.61 17.00 11.59
#